data_AF-A0A7S0CJZ1-F1
#
_entry.id   AF-A0A7S0CJZ1-F1
#
_cell.length_a   1.000
_cell.length_b   1.000
_cell.length_c   1.000
_cell.angle_alpha   90.00
_cell.angle_beta   90.00
_cell.angle_gamma   90.00
#
_symmetry.space_group_name_H-M   'P 1'
#
loop_
_entity.id
_entity.type
_entity.pdbx_description
1 polymer ?
#
loop_
_entity_poly.entity_id
_entity_poly.type
_entity_poly.pdbx_seq_one_letter_code
_entity_poly.pdbx_strand_id
1 'polypeptide(L)'
;SFLLTKHGSDNVEPADLFGVEDHGGDSMILTNSELCRITSLGAAAVQLGSGIVYQTSKTLKERRCLMLLATNLLLIVQKGLSIPSAKRVVQQEDSTAQATLSLHLWKELMQIDAAAMHARSIVIAATVDQTTTAYERKFWDCAPMATQDCLSLLQRLLPASHFLASVNSVLTCNENNNGRSLNSNFSKNSLHRRALRMLGDRASEVESNSPEAILFLESVSELTDVITIPNGNACTRRSIVVQQSALMAIEQVAQSIFPKEDRLNNNNKMLMKGSALFQPVLKKIAIILDSCVETWKHSGTAMDTDNTREVGGECQLFSSASLCAATLIAVTQARCLPLLPRLIRPLVSALIHVNSIVNAAALVKSSFNDDEKDASNDTKLKESDLEEWIIVQHSILQALLSLADTIPQFLVPYLKDFLQSAALPSAHHNHDLTPDVTSTLNNHIMVESIYKALATKTPTRQLIPAASDALESCLQKSNQNQNKNNEFGYRWKQAQSCLRLMEASITLCSNNADLSPLMNRITSTLIICYEYQDDLQRTNDNKEEDKTQLLSVANKTFLAMVMKLSEAQSRPLYARLREWKGTGNRHFCLLHCCFP
;
A
#
# COMPACT_ATOMS: atom_id res chain seq x y z
N SER A 1 37.54 -4.67 -16.04
CA SER A 1 38.39 -5.87 -16.06
C SER A 1 37.62 -7.18 -15.80
N PHE A 2 36.29 -7.20 -15.92
CA PHE A 2 35.53 -8.46 -15.96
C PHE A 2 34.41 -8.28 -16.98
N LEU A 3 34.23 -9.29 -17.82
CA LEU A 3 33.46 -9.33 -19.08
C LEU A 3 34.21 -8.82 -20.32
N LEU A 4 35.17 -9.61 -20.80
CA LEU A 4 35.43 -9.82 -22.24
C LEU A 4 36.41 -11.00 -22.43
N THR A 5 35.87 -12.22 -22.39
CA THR A 5 36.37 -13.42 -23.08
C THR A 5 35.08 -14.16 -23.51
N LYS A 6 34.89 -14.70 -24.72
CA LYS A 6 35.78 -15.30 -25.72
C LYS A 6 34.99 -15.51 -27.02
N HIS A 7 35.67 -15.33 -28.17
CA HIS A 7 35.43 -15.78 -29.56
C HIS A 7 35.71 -14.61 -30.50
N GLY A 8 36.59 -14.65 -31.49
CA GLY A 8 37.58 -15.59 -31.99
C GLY A 8 38.23 -14.87 -33.18
N SER A 9 39.56 -14.90 -33.24
CA SER A 9 40.47 -14.55 -34.35
C SER A 9 39.93 -13.74 -35.55
N ASP A 10 40.39 -12.50 -35.72
CA ASP A 10 41.52 -12.22 -36.63
C ASP A 10 42.00 -10.76 -36.50
N ASN A 11 43.31 -10.63 -36.71
CA ASN A 11 44.22 -9.48 -36.58
C ASN A 11 43.65 -8.07 -36.83
N VAL A 12 44.00 -7.13 -35.94
CA VAL A 12 44.83 -5.93 -36.21
C VAL A 12 44.95 -5.13 -34.89
N GLU A 13 46.18 -4.89 -34.44
CA GLU A 13 46.54 -4.02 -33.31
C GLU A 13 46.08 -2.57 -33.53
N PRO A 14 45.81 -1.83 -32.44
CA PRO A 14 46.84 -0.88 -32.03
C PRO A 14 47.12 -0.97 -30.53
N ALA A 15 48.33 -1.42 -30.22
CA ALA A 15 49.03 -1.00 -29.01
C ALA A 15 49.32 0.52 -29.09
N ASP A 16 49.62 1.10 -27.93
CA ASP A 16 50.11 2.48 -27.72
C ASP A 16 49.06 3.61 -27.66
N LEU A 17 48.18 3.54 -26.67
CA LEU A 17 47.80 4.74 -25.90
C LEU A 17 47.41 4.31 -24.48
N PHE A 18 48.12 4.84 -23.49
CA PHE A 18 48.01 4.59 -22.04
C PHE A 18 48.82 3.42 -21.47
N GLY A 19 50.14 3.55 -21.52
CA GLY A 19 51.00 3.00 -20.47
C GLY A 19 50.77 3.79 -19.18
N VAL A 20 50.11 3.17 -18.21
CA VAL A 20 50.14 3.61 -16.81
C VAL A 20 51.01 2.60 -16.08
N GLU A 21 52.28 2.96 -15.89
CA GLU A 21 53.17 2.23 -15.02
C GLU A 21 52.71 2.38 -13.57
N ASP A 22 52.64 1.25 -12.87
CA ASP A 22 52.34 1.13 -11.46
C ASP A 22 53.49 1.78 -10.66
N HIS A 23 53.29 3.04 -10.26
CA HIS A 23 54.10 3.68 -9.23
C HIS A 23 53.26 3.81 -7.96
N GLY A 24 53.81 3.27 -6.87
CA GLY A 24 53.11 3.05 -5.62
C GLY A 24 52.53 4.31 -5.00
N GLY A 25 51.35 4.14 -4.43
CA GLY A 25 51.10 4.57 -3.05
C GLY A 25 50.88 6.04 -2.76
N ASP A 26 50.79 6.93 -3.75
CA ASP A 26 50.26 8.28 -3.50
C ASP A 26 48.75 8.28 -3.76
N SER A 27 47.99 8.53 -2.69
CA SER A 27 46.54 8.65 -2.74
C SER A 27 46.14 9.66 -3.80
N MET A 28 45.48 9.22 -4.86
CA MET A 28 44.86 10.08 -5.86
C MET A 28 43.70 10.82 -5.17
N ILE A 29 44.01 11.95 -4.54
CA ILE A 29 43.03 12.84 -3.95
C ILE A 29 42.34 13.52 -5.14
N LEU A 30 41.10 13.14 -5.41
CA LEU A 30 40.22 13.86 -6.34
C LEU A 30 40.22 15.34 -5.94
N THR A 31 40.84 16.18 -6.77
CA THR A 31 40.90 17.61 -6.53
C THR A 31 39.52 18.24 -6.75
N ASN A 32 39.19 19.30 -6.01
CA ASN A 32 37.90 20.02 -6.18
C ASN A 32 37.66 20.44 -7.64
N SER A 33 38.72 20.69 -8.42
CA SER A 33 38.67 20.98 -9.86
C SER A 33 38.23 19.80 -10.72
N GLU A 34 38.61 18.57 -10.38
CA GLU A 34 38.20 17.37 -11.10
C GLU A 34 36.74 17.03 -10.82
N LEU A 35 36.30 17.26 -9.59
CA LEU A 35 34.90 17.08 -9.20
C LEU A 35 33.97 18.14 -9.83
N CYS A 36 34.44 19.39 -9.97
CA CYS A 36 33.76 20.43 -10.76
C CYS A 36 33.71 20.11 -12.27
N ARG A 37 34.73 19.43 -12.81
CA ARG A 37 34.71 18.97 -14.21
C ARG A 37 33.72 17.82 -14.41
N ILE A 38 33.67 16.85 -13.49
CA ILE A 38 32.71 15.75 -13.50
C ILE A 38 31.26 16.26 -13.49
N THR A 39 30.96 17.25 -12.65
CA THR A 39 29.63 17.89 -12.56
C THR A 39 29.28 18.67 -13.83
N SER A 40 30.23 19.44 -14.40
CA SER A 40 30.01 20.12 -15.69
C SER A 40 29.77 19.15 -16.88
N LEU A 41 30.36 17.95 -16.84
CA LEU A 41 30.15 16.89 -17.83
C LEU A 41 28.84 16.14 -17.61
N GLY A 42 28.40 16.02 -16.35
CA GLY A 42 27.06 15.58 -15.98
C GLY A 42 25.96 16.45 -16.61
N ALA A 43 26.11 17.77 -16.55
CA ALA A 43 25.20 18.71 -17.21
C ALA A 43 25.13 18.51 -18.74
N ALA A 44 26.26 18.19 -19.39
CA ALA A 44 26.29 17.85 -20.82
C ALA A 44 25.62 16.48 -21.12
N ALA A 45 25.70 15.51 -20.21
CA ALA A 45 24.98 14.23 -20.29
C ALA A 45 23.47 14.38 -20.05
N VAL A 46 23.05 15.31 -19.18
CA VAL A 46 21.64 15.66 -18.98
C VAL A 46 21.07 16.34 -20.23
N GLN A 47 21.85 17.20 -20.90
CA GLN A 47 21.48 17.75 -22.21
C GLN A 47 21.30 16.65 -23.27
N LEU A 48 22.13 15.59 -23.24
CA LEU A 48 21.98 14.41 -24.11
C LEU A 48 20.67 13.63 -23.88
N GLY A 49 20.19 13.54 -22.63
CA GLY A 49 18.95 12.80 -22.28
C GLY A 49 17.64 13.58 -22.48
N SER A 50 17.70 14.90 -22.70
CA SER A 50 16.53 15.78 -22.81
C SER A 50 15.75 15.70 -24.13
N GLY A 51 16.05 14.73 -25.00
CA GLY A 51 15.39 14.56 -26.31
C GLY A 51 15.85 15.57 -27.38
N ILE A 52 16.46 16.69 -26.98
CA ILE A 52 17.01 17.70 -27.90
C ILE A 52 18.14 17.12 -28.77
N VAL A 53 18.86 16.09 -28.30
CA VAL A 53 19.99 15.52 -29.06
C VAL A 53 19.60 14.53 -30.15
N TYR A 54 18.35 14.04 -30.22
CA TYR A 54 17.91 13.41 -31.47
C TYR A 54 17.84 14.42 -32.63
N GLN A 55 17.76 15.73 -32.33
CA GLN A 55 17.73 16.80 -33.33
C GLN A 55 19.08 17.49 -33.55
N THR A 56 20.08 17.33 -32.67
CA THR A 56 21.40 17.94 -32.90
C THR A 56 22.30 17.03 -33.75
N SER A 57 22.88 17.62 -34.78
CA SER A 57 23.75 17.09 -35.85
C SER A 57 25.09 16.48 -35.38
N LYS A 58 25.12 15.79 -34.24
CA LYS A 58 26.33 15.10 -33.76
C LYS A 58 26.51 13.78 -34.49
N THR A 59 27.73 13.53 -34.96
CA THR A 59 28.07 12.26 -35.64
C THR A 59 27.91 11.08 -34.67
N LEU A 60 27.58 9.89 -35.20
CA LEU A 60 27.47 8.65 -34.40
C LEU A 60 28.75 8.39 -33.56
N LYS A 61 29.91 8.77 -34.11
CA LYS A 61 31.21 8.64 -33.47
C LYS A 61 31.32 9.53 -32.23
N GLU A 62 30.91 10.80 -32.32
CA GLU A 62 30.91 11.72 -31.17
C GLU A 62 29.99 11.22 -30.04
N ARG A 63 28.80 10.72 -30.38
CA ARG A 63 27.87 10.17 -29.38
C ARG A 63 28.49 9.00 -28.62
N ARG A 64 29.16 8.07 -29.31
CA ARG A 64 29.87 6.94 -28.69
C ARG A 64 31.03 7.40 -27.80
N CYS A 65 31.82 8.37 -28.25
CA CYS A 65 32.89 8.93 -27.44
C CYS A 65 32.37 9.57 -26.15
N LEU A 66 31.24 10.30 -26.21
CA LEU A 66 30.61 10.89 -25.03
C LEU A 66 30.07 9.83 -24.06
N MET A 67 29.46 8.75 -24.57
CA MET A 67 29.00 7.63 -23.74
C MET A 67 30.15 6.89 -23.05
N LEU A 68 31.25 6.64 -23.76
CA LEU A 68 32.46 6.05 -23.18
C LEU A 68 33.04 6.95 -22.08
N LEU A 69 33.13 8.25 -22.34
CA LEU A 69 33.62 9.22 -21.37
C LEU A 69 32.72 9.23 -20.12
N ALA A 70 31.40 9.33 -20.28
CA ALA A 70 30.45 9.31 -19.17
C ALA A 70 30.57 8.02 -18.33
N THR A 71 30.71 6.87 -18.99
CA THR A 71 30.91 5.58 -18.31
C THR A 71 32.19 5.57 -17.47
N ASN A 72 33.30 6.03 -18.05
CA ASN A 72 34.58 6.09 -17.34
C ASN A 72 34.53 7.07 -16.15
N LEU A 73 33.87 8.22 -16.30
CA LEU A 73 33.70 9.17 -15.20
C LEU A 73 32.87 8.59 -14.06
N LEU A 74 31.76 7.90 -14.36
CA LEU A 74 30.97 7.21 -13.33
C LEU A 74 31.80 6.13 -12.61
N LEU A 75 32.63 5.37 -13.34
CA LEU A 75 33.53 4.40 -12.73
C LEU A 75 34.60 5.06 -11.84
N ILE A 76 35.14 6.21 -12.24
CA ILE A 76 36.09 6.98 -11.42
C ILE A 76 35.41 7.49 -10.15
N VAL A 77 34.20 8.03 -10.25
CA VAL A 77 33.41 8.46 -9.09
C VAL A 77 33.12 7.29 -8.16
N GLN A 78 32.67 6.15 -8.70
CA GLN A 78 32.39 4.94 -7.93
C GLN A 78 33.63 4.44 -7.17
N LYS A 79 34.77 4.32 -7.87
CA LYS A 79 36.04 3.93 -7.26
C LYS A 79 36.48 4.96 -6.22
N GLY A 80 36.39 6.25 -6.51
CA GLY A 80 36.73 7.33 -5.60
C GLY A 80 35.93 7.27 -4.30
N LEU A 81 34.61 7.12 -4.40
CA LEU A 81 33.71 7.00 -3.24
C LEU A 81 33.97 5.71 -2.44
N SER A 82 34.48 4.66 -3.08
CA SER A 82 34.81 3.40 -2.41
C SER A 82 36.10 3.47 -1.57
N ILE A 83 36.93 4.50 -1.77
CA ILE A 83 38.20 4.65 -1.04
C ILE A 83 37.92 5.11 0.42
N PRO A 84 38.50 4.47 1.45
CA PRO A 84 38.30 4.87 2.85
C PRO A 84 38.69 6.32 3.18
N SER A 85 39.60 6.90 2.39
CA SER A 85 39.96 8.31 2.49
C SER A 85 38.81 9.24 2.08
N ALA A 86 38.00 8.87 1.08
CA ALA A 86 36.81 9.63 0.70
C ALA A 86 35.78 9.65 1.84
N LYS A 87 35.63 8.54 2.58
CA LYS A 87 34.82 8.50 3.79
C LYS A 87 35.28 9.55 4.81
N ARG A 88 36.59 9.62 5.08
CA ARG A 88 37.15 10.61 6.02
C ARG A 88 36.91 12.05 5.55
N VAL A 89 37.05 12.32 4.26
CA VAL A 89 36.80 13.66 3.70
C VAL A 89 35.31 14.04 3.75
N VAL A 90 34.40 13.10 3.46
CA VAL A 90 32.95 13.37 3.47
C VAL A 90 32.41 13.48 4.89
N GLN A 91 33.00 12.77 5.85
CA GLN A 91 32.58 12.77 7.26
C GLN A 91 33.27 13.84 8.12
N GLN A 92 34.22 14.59 7.58
CA GLN A 92 34.82 15.73 8.29
C GLN A 92 33.80 16.87 8.37
N GLU A 93 33.12 16.98 9.51
CA GLU A 93 32.05 17.95 9.76
C GLU A 93 32.52 19.42 9.73
N ASP A 94 33.83 19.67 9.88
CA ASP A 94 34.38 21.01 10.10
C ASP A 94 34.44 21.91 8.86
N SER A 95 34.24 21.38 7.64
CA SER A 95 34.38 22.15 6.40
C SER A 95 33.05 22.30 5.65
N THR A 96 32.42 23.47 5.81
CA THR A 96 31.23 23.89 5.04
C THR A 96 31.42 23.72 3.52
N ALA A 97 32.64 23.91 3.03
CA ALA A 97 32.98 23.72 1.62
C ALA A 97 32.83 22.26 1.16
N GLN A 98 33.26 21.29 1.97
CA GLN A 98 33.14 19.86 1.64
C GLN A 98 31.68 19.41 1.64
N ALA A 99 30.86 19.92 2.57
CA ALA A 99 29.42 19.67 2.60
C ALA A 99 28.71 20.25 1.36
N THR A 100 29.09 21.45 0.91
CA THR A 100 28.52 22.02 -0.34
C THR A 100 28.91 21.22 -1.58
N LEU A 101 30.14 20.68 -1.60
CA LEU A 101 30.64 19.89 -2.70
C LEU A 101 29.95 18.51 -2.77
N SER A 102 29.75 17.86 -1.63
CA SER A 102 29.02 16.59 -1.56
C SER A 102 27.55 16.74 -1.92
N LEU A 103 26.90 17.84 -1.50
CA LEU A 103 25.54 18.19 -1.91
C LEU A 103 25.45 18.43 -3.43
N HIS A 104 26.42 19.18 -3.99
CA HIS A 104 26.46 19.43 -5.43
C HIS A 104 26.67 18.12 -6.21
N LEU A 105 27.61 17.28 -5.80
CA LEU A 105 27.84 15.97 -6.40
C LEU A 105 26.58 15.09 -6.34
N TRP A 106 25.91 15.05 -5.19
CA TRP A 106 24.67 14.29 -5.01
C TRP A 106 23.56 14.78 -5.94
N LYS A 107 23.37 16.11 -6.03
CA LYS A 107 22.37 16.73 -6.91
C LYS A 107 22.65 16.43 -8.39
N GLU A 108 23.90 16.50 -8.81
CA GLU A 108 24.30 16.20 -10.19
C GLU A 108 24.13 14.72 -10.51
N LEU A 109 24.54 13.82 -9.61
CA LEU A 109 24.29 12.37 -9.78
C LEU A 109 22.79 12.05 -9.88
N MET A 110 21.94 12.71 -9.09
CA MET A 110 20.48 12.60 -9.18
C MET A 110 19.91 13.08 -10.51
N GLN A 111 20.44 14.19 -11.04
CA GLN A 111 20.04 14.70 -12.36
C GLN A 111 20.48 13.78 -13.49
N ILE A 112 21.71 13.24 -13.42
CA ILE A 112 22.23 12.27 -14.39
C ILE A 112 21.37 11.00 -14.34
N ASP A 113 21.04 10.49 -13.15
CA ASP A 113 20.18 9.31 -12.96
C ASP A 113 18.79 9.53 -13.57
N ALA A 114 18.14 10.66 -13.26
CA ALA A 114 16.83 11.02 -13.80
C ALA A 114 16.86 11.17 -15.33
N ALA A 115 17.90 11.81 -15.87
CA ALA A 115 18.08 11.95 -17.32
C ALA A 115 18.36 10.62 -18.01
N ALA A 116 19.16 9.75 -17.39
CA ALA A 116 19.48 8.42 -17.92
C ALA A 116 18.24 7.51 -17.93
N MET A 117 17.42 7.53 -16.88
CA MET A 117 16.15 6.80 -16.84
C MET A 117 15.16 7.29 -17.90
N HIS A 118 15.07 8.61 -18.09
CA HIS A 118 14.23 9.19 -19.14
C HIS A 118 14.72 8.79 -20.54
N ALA A 119 16.02 8.92 -20.80
CA ALA A 119 16.63 8.52 -22.07
C ALA A 119 16.43 7.03 -22.34
N ARG A 120 16.59 6.17 -21.32
CA ARG A 120 16.30 4.73 -21.41
C ARG A 120 14.86 4.47 -21.83
N SER A 121 13.88 5.16 -21.25
CA SER A 121 12.47 5.00 -21.61
C SER A 121 12.18 5.38 -23.07
N ILE A 122 12.78 6.48 -23.56
CA ILE A 122 12.67 6.90 -24.96
C ILE A 122 13.31 5.88 -25.89
N VAL A 123 14.52 5.40 -25.55
CA VAL A 123 15.26 4.43 -26.37
C VAL A 123 14.50 3.11 -26.46
N ILE A 124 13.90 2.64 -25.36
CA ILE A 124 13.04 1.44 -25.34
C ILE A 124 11.82 1.66 -26.24
N ALA A 125 11.14 2.81 -26.15
CA ALA A 125 9.98 3.11 -27.00
C ALA A 125 10.36 3.23 -28.49
N ALA A 126 11.53 3.79 -28.80
CA ALA A 126 12.03 3.94 -30.17
C ALA A 126 12.50 2.63 -30.82
N THR A 127 12.64 1.53 -30.06
CA THR A 127 13.10 0.23 -30.62
C THR A 127 12.17 -0.39 -31.66
N VAL A 128 10.95 0.15 -31.82
CA VAL A 128 10.03 -0.23 -32.90
C VAL A 128 10.57 0.22 -34.27
N ASP A 129 11.34 1.31 -34.32
CA ASP A 129 11.98 1.82 -35.53
C ASP A 129 13.50 1.56 -35.44
N GLN A 130 14.03 0.66 -36.28
CA GLN A 130 15.35 -0.02 -36.26
C GLN A 130 16.65 0.85 -36.21
N THR A 131 16.60 2.09 -35.74
CA THR A 131 17.68 3.08 -35.83
C THR A 131 18.63 3.11 -34.62
N THR A 132 18.28 2.53 -33.48
CA THR A 132 19.14 2.54 -32.28
C THR A 132 20.21 1.44 -32.34
N THR A 133 21.49 1.80 -32.15
CA THR A 133 22.57 0.81 -32.16
C THR A 133 22.56 -0.05 -30.88
N ALA A 134 22.91 -1.34 -30.98
CA ALA A 134 22.95 -2.24 -29.82
C ALA A 134 23.86 -1.74 -28.68
N TYR A 135 24.87 -0.93 -29.01
CA TYR A 135 25.78 -0.32 -28.04
C TYR A 135 25.09 0.78 -27.21
N GLU A 136 24.34 1.67 -27.85
CA GLU A 136 23.60 2.74 -27.16
C GLU A 136 22.56 2.14 -26.20
N ARG A 137 21.89 1.06 -26.60
CA ARG A 137 20.96 0.33 -25.72
C ARG A 137 21.67 -0.19 -24.46
N LYS A 138 22.80 -0.89 -24.62
CA LYS A 138 23.60 -1.36 -23.48
C LYS A 138 24.03 -0.21 -22.57
N PHE A 139 24.46 0.92 -23.13
CA PHE A 139 24.82 2.09 -22.34
C PHE A 139 23.64 2.60 -21.50
N TRP A 140 22.47 2.83 -22.11
CA TRP A 140 21.30 3.35 -21.39
C TRP A 140 20.68 2.36 -20.41
N ASP A 141 20.92 1.06 -20.59
CA ASP A 141 20.58 0.04 -19.60
C ASP A 141 21.55 0.05 -18.40
N CYS A 142 22.85 0.26 -18.63
CA CYS A 142 23.87 0.27 -17.58
C CYS A 142 24.01 1.61 -16.83
N ALA A 143 23.79 2.74 -17.50
CA ALA A 143 24.02 4.07 -16.94
C ALA A 143 23.22 4.32 -15.64
N PRO A 144 21.90 4.03 -15.58
CA PRO A 144 21.13 4.21 -14.35
C PRO A 144 21.58 3.31 -13.19
N MET A 145 22.13 2.13 -13.50
CA MET A 145 22.68 1.23 -12.48
C MET A 145 23.97 1.81 -11.89
N ALA A 146 24.88 2.27 -12.76
CA ALA A 146 26.14 2.88 -12.32
C ALA A 146 25.92 4.18 -11.53
N THR A 147 24.96 5.02 -11.93
CA THR A 147 24.58 6.22 -11.16
C THR A 147 23.96 5.86 -9.81
N GLN A 148 23.10 4.84 -9.77
CA GLN A 148 22.51 4.36 -8.52
C GLN A 148 23.56 3.81 -7.55
N ASP A 149 24.56 3.08 -8.06
CA ASP A 149 25.67 2.58 -7.24
C ASP A 149 26.46 3.75 -6.64
N CYS A 150 26.79 4.76 -7.44
CA CYS A 150 27.45 5.97 -6.95
C CYS A 150 26.60 6.71 -5.89
N LEU A 151 25.30 6.85 -6.14
CA LEU A 151 24.37 7.49 -5.21
C LEU A 151 24.27 6.73 -3.90
N SER A 152 24.17 5.40 -3.93
CA SER A 152 24.09 4.55 -2.73
C SER A 152 25.36 4.60 -1.90
N LEU A 153 26.54 4.61 -2.55
CA LEU A 153 27.83 4.79 -1.89
C LEU A 153 27.88 6.18 -1.22
N LEU A 154 27.54 7.23 -1.96
CA LEU A 154 27.55 8.59 -1.43
C LEU A 154 26.58 8.75 -0.25
N GLN A 155 25.37 8.18 -0.33
CA GLN A 155 24.38 8.21 0.75
C GLN A 155 24.88 7.58 2.04
N ARG A 156 25.58 6.45 1.95
CA ARG A 156 26.15 5.77 3.13
C ARG A 156 27.31 6.53 3.76
N LEU A 157 27.98 7.39 3.00
CA LEU A 157 29.10 8.19 3.47
C LEU A 157 28.65 9.51 4.10
N LEU A 158 27.55 10.08 3.62
CA LEU A 158 27.02 11.36 4.09
C LEU A 158 26.49 11.27 5.53
N PRO A 159 26.89 12.21 6.41
CA PRO A 159 26.19 12.43 7.67
C PRO A 159 24.70 12.68 7.46
N ALA A 160 23.86 12.20 8.37
CA ALA A 160 22.40 12.30 8.26
C ALA A 160 21.92 13.75 8.04
N SER A 161 22.53 14.72 8.74
CA SER A 161 22.24 16.15 8.60
C SER A 161 22.44 16.67 7.18
N HIS A 162 23.57 16.33 6.54
CA HIS A 162 23.88 16.75 5.17
C HIS A 162 23.03 16.03 4.14
N PHE A 163 22.73 14.75 4.35
CA PHE A 163 21.82 14.00 3.50
C PHE A 163 20.41 14.62 3.52
N LEU A 164 19.85 14.87 4.71
CA LEU A 164 18.53 15.49 4.85
C LEU A 164 18.49 16.89 4.25
N ALA A 165 19.53 17.71 4.48
CA ALA A 165 19.63 19.03 3.84
C ALA A 165 19.65 18.92 2.31
N SER A 166 20.32 17.90 1.75
CA SER A 166 20.36 17.65 0.31
C SER A 166 18.98 17.27 -0.23
N VAL A 167 18.26 16.37 0.46
CA VAL A 167 16.88 15.99 0.12
C VAL A 167 15.95 17.20 0.18
N ASN A 168 16.00 17.97 1.27
CA ASN A 168 15.16 19.13 1.48
C ASN A 168 15.45 20.22 0.45
N SER A 169 16.71 20.42 0.05
CA SER A 169 17.06 21.34 -1.03
C SER A 169 16.39 20.96 -2.36
N VAL A 170 16.27 19.67 -2.67
CA VAL A 170 15.58 19.21 -3.89
C VAL A 170 14.08 19.43 -3.78
N LEU A 171 13.47 19.13 -2.63
CA LEU A 171 12.03 19.30 -2.40
C LEU A 171 11.61 20.78 -2.41
N THR A 172 12.44 21.67 -1.85
CA THR A 172 12.19 23.12 -1.75
C THR A 172 12.57 23.92 -2.99
N CYS A 173 13.27 23.34 -3.97
CA CYS A 173 13.65 24.04 -5.22
C CYS A 173 12.44 24.47 -6.11
N ASN A 174 11.20 24.48 -5.60
CA ASN A 174 9.96 25.05 -6.15
C ASN A 174 9.79 26.45 -5.54
N GLU A 175 9.93 27.58 -6.24
CA GLU A 175 8.74 28.27 -6.79
C GLU A 175 9.10 29.45 -7.72
N ASN A 176 10.36 29.92 -7.80
CA ASN A 176 10.63 31.26 -8.33
C ASN A 176 10.78 31.37 -9.86
N ASN A 177 10.70 30.28 -10.62
CA ASN A 177 10.82 30.34 -12.09
C ASN A 177 9.44 30.19 -12.74
N ASN A 178 8.72 31.31 -12.85
CA ASN A 178 7.44 31.49 -13.56
C ASN A 178 7.48 31.22 -15.09
N GLY A 179 8.37 30.35 -15.57
CA GLY A 179 8.69 30.19 -17.00
C GLY A 179 8.30 28.84 -17.61
N ARG A 180 7.00 28.65 -17.89
CA ARG A 180 6.35 28.00 -19.06
C ARG A 180 6.94 26.74 -19.77
N SER A 181 7.94 26.03 -19.26
CA SER A 181 8.40 24.79 -19.92
C SER A 181 7.70 23.55 -19.36
N LEU A 182 6.80 22.94 -20.13
CA LEU A 182 6.15 21.66 -19.76
C LEU A 182 7.17 20.54 -19.48
N ASN A 183 8.37 20.63 -20.07
CA ASN A 183 9.46 19.65 -19.93
C ASN A 183 10.22 19.80 -18.59
N SER A 184 10.30 21.00 -18.00
CA SER A 184 10.97 21.18 -16.70
C SER A 184 10.18 20.52 -15.56
N ASN A 185 8.86 20.49 -15.67
CA ASN A 185 8.00 19.88 -14.65
C ASN A 185 8.14 18.35 -14.59
N PHE A 186 8.47 17.71 -15.71
CA PHE A 186 8.70 16.26 -15.74
C PHE A 186 9.98 15.88 -14.98
N SER A 187 11.09 16.56 -15.29
CA SER A 187 12.37 16.34 -14.62
C SER A 187 12.28 16.62 -13.11
N LYS A 188 11.48 17.61 -12.71
CA LYS A 188 11.33 17.94 -11.30
C LYS A 188 10.61 16.87 -10.50
N ASN A 189 9.47 16.39 -10.98
CA ASN A 189 8.68 15.41 -10.24
C ASN A 189 9.40 14.06 -10.16
N SER A 190 10.18 13.68 -11.17
CA SER A 190 11.02 12.49 -11.09
C SER A 190 12.15 12.64 -10.07
N LEU A 191 12.78 13.82 -9.98
CA LEU A 191 13.77 14.12 -8.95
C LEU A 191 13.18 14.10 -7.54
N HIS A 192 12.01 14.72 -7.32
CA HIS A 192 11.32 14.68 -6.04
C HIS A 192 10.99 13.24 -5.64
N ARG A 193 10.37 12.48 -6.54
CA ARG A 193 10.04 11.05 -6.33
C ARG A 193 11.27 10.26 -5.91
N ARG A 194 12.41 10.48 -6.58
CA ARG A 194 13.66 9.77 -6.32
C ARG A 194 14.28 10.17 -4.97
N ALA A 195 14.30 11.45 -4.65
CA ALA A 195 14.81 11.96 -3.38
C ALA A 195 14.00 11.40 -2.19
N LEU A 196 12.67 11.36 -2.32
CA LEU A 196 11.77 10.77 -1.32
C LEU A 196 11.98 9.26 -1.15
N ARG A 197 12.19 8.52 -2.24
CA ARG A 197 12.52 7.09 -2.15
C ARG A 197 13.82 6.86 -1.39
N MET A 198 14.86 7.62 -1.73
CA MET A 198 16.16 7.51 -1.04
C MET A 198 16.09 7.93 0.42
N LEU A 199 15.22 8.88 0.77
CA LEU A 199 14.92 9.22 2.15
C LEU A 199 14.34 8.02 2.90
N GLY A 200 13.38 7.31 2.31
CA GLY A 200 12.82 6.07 2.87
C GLY A 200 13.86 4.95 3.00
N ASP A 201 14.67 4.73 1.96
CA ASP A 201 15.74 3.73 1.97
C ASP A 201 16.75 4.02 3.09
N ARG A 202 17.22 5.27 3.21
CA ARG A 202 18.15 5.66 4.27
C ARG A 202 17.51 5.60 5.66
N ALA A 203 16.23 5.97 5.79
CA ALA A 203 15.53 5.89 7.07
C ALA A 203 15.45 4.46 7.59
N SER A 204 15.37 3.46 6.71
CA SER A 204 15.35 2.04 7.08
C SER A 204 16.69 1.54 7.67
N GLU A 205 17.80 2.22 7.39
CA GLU A 205 19.14 1.90 7.92
C GLU A 205 19.41 2.57 9.29
N VAL A 206 18.53 3.48 9.73
CA VAL A 206 18.73 4.27 10.96
C VAL A 206 18.25 3.49 12.18
N GLU A 207 19.11 3.35 13.18
CA GLU A 207 18.76 2.74 14.46
C GLU A 207 17.80 3.64 15.26
N SER A 208 16.76 3.05 15.86
CA SER A 208 15.71 3.76 16.60
C SER A 208 16.22 4.61 17.77
N ASN A 209 17.34 4.22 18.39
CA ASN A 209 17.95 4.91 19.53
C ASN A 209 19.05 5.92 19.13
N SER A 210 19.35 6.04 17.84
CA SER A 210 20.37 6.96 17.35
C SER A 210 19.91 8.43 17.39
N PRO A 211 20.82 9.40 17.55
CA PRO A 211 20.48 10.81 17.38
C PRO A 211 20.02 11.12 15.95
N GLU A 212 20.45 10.32 14.95
CA GLU A 212 20.00 10.45 13.56
C GLU A 212 18.49 10.23 13.44
N ALA A 213 17.91 9.28 14.19
CA ALA A 213 16.47 9.02 14.18
C ALA A 213 15.65 10.29 14.48
N ILE A 214 16.15 11.17 15.35
CA ILE A 214 15.48 12.43 15.69
C ILE A 214 15.46 13.38 14.47
N LEU A 215 16.54 13.44 13.69
CA LEU A 215 16.62 14.27 12.49
C LEU A 215 15.68 13.77 11.39
N PHE A 216 15.61 12.44 11.19
CA PHE A 216 14.64 11.84 10.26
C PHE A 216 13.20 12.06 10.71
N LEU A 217 12.95 12.07 12.01
CA LEU A 217 11.63 12.38 12.53
C LEU A 217 11.24 13.84 12.27
N GLU A 218 12.18 14.78 12.41
CA GLU A 218 11.96 16.20 12.13
C GLU A 218 11.66 16.49 10.66
N SER A 219 12.27 15.75 9.73
CA SER A 219 12.03 15.90 8.29
C SER A 219 10.60 15.54 7.87
N VAL A 220 9.86 14.76 8.67
CA VAL A 220 8.43 14.44 8.44
C VAL A 220 7.56 15.70 8.34
N SER A 221 7.92 16.78 9.05
CA SER A 221 7.20 18.05 8.95
C SER A 221 7.24 18.62 7.53
N GLU A 222 8.41 18.59 6.88
CA GLU A 222 8.58 19.05 5.50
C GLU A 222 7.87 18.13 4.49
N LEU A 223 7.86 16.82 4.75
CA LEU A 223 7.10 15.87 3.94
C LEU A 223 5.59 16.09 4.03
N THR A 224 5.11 16.65 5.15
CA THR A 224 3.69 16.97 5.35
C THR A 224 3.23 18.06 4.38
N ASP A 225 4.12 18.97 3.99
CA ASP A 225 3.80 20.00 3.00
C ASP A 225 3.74 19.40 1.59
N VAL A 226 4.62 18.45 1.27
CA VAL A 226 4.64 17.74 -0.02
C VAL A 226 3.36 16.93 -0.28
N ILE A 227 2.75 16.34 0.77
CA ILE A 227 1.49 15.60 0.63
C ILE A 227 0.25 16.51 0.54
N THR A 228 0.38 17.82 0.74
CA THR A 228 -0.77 18.72 0.73
C THR A 228 -1.39 18.80 -0.66
N ILE A 229 -2.69 18.57 -0.75
CA ILE A 229 -3.45 18.73 -1.99
C ILE A 229 -3.52 20.24 -2.30
N PRO A 230 -3.13 20.69 -3.51
CA PRO A 230 -3.32 22.08 -3.91
C PRO A 230 -4.82 22.39 -3.93
N ASN A 231 -5.24 23.39 -3.16
CA ASN A 231 -6.64 23.78 -3.02
C ASN A 231 -7.26 24.10 -4.40
N GLY A 232 -8.21 23.28 -4.86
CA GLY A 232 -9.13 23.63 -5.95
C GLY A 232 -8.81 23.11 -7.36
N ASN A 233 -7.71 22.40 -7.58
CA ASN A 233 -7.41 21.79 -8.88
C ASN A 233 -7.33 20.26 -8.76
N ALA A 234 -7.88 19.54 -9.74
CA ALA A 234 -7.74 18.09 -9.86
C ALA A 234 -6.26 17.67 -9.74
N CYS A 235 -5.99 16.66 -8.92
CA CYS A 235 -4.62 16.22 -8.67
C CYS A 235 -4.04 15.65 -9.97
N THR A 236 -3.05 16.31 -10.54
CA THR A 236 -2.40 15.79 -11.75
C THR A 236 -1.76 14.43 -11.45
N ARG A 237 -1.77 13.50 -12.41
CA ARG A 237 -1.09 12.20 -12.24
C ARG A 237 0.35 12.33 -11.72
N ARG A 238 1.06 13.40 -12.09
CA ARG A 238 2.43 13.64 -11.63
C ARG A 238 2.50 14.06 -10.15
N SER A 239 1.57 14.87 -9.67
CA SER A 239 1.50 15.21 -8.23
C SER A 239 1.13 13.99 -7.40
N ILE A 240 0.25 13.12 -7.91
CA ILE A 240 -0.09 11.84 -7.27
C ILE A 240 1.16 11.00 -6.98
N VAL A 241 2.05 10.81 -7.98
CA VAL A 241 3.27 9.99 -7.79
C VAL A 241 4.21 10.58 -6.74
N VAL A 242 4.32 11.91 -6.67
CA VAL A 242 5.15 12.60 -5.65
C VAL A 242 4.53 12.44 -4.26
N GLN A 243 3.22 12.65 -4.12
CA GLN A 243 2.49 12.44 -2.87
C GLN A 243 2.60 11.00 -2.38
N GLN A 244 2.45 10.02 -3.28
CA GLN A 244 2.63 8.61 -2.98
C GLN A 244 4.03 8.32 -2.42
N SER A 245 5.07 8.89 -3.06
CA SER A 245 6.45 8.69 -2.63
C SER A 245 6.74 9.34 -1.29
N ALA A 246 6.09 10.48 -0.99
CA ALA A 246 6.19 11.13 0.30
C ALA A 246 5.50 10.29 1.40
N LEU A 247 4.31 9.74 1.13
CA LEU A 247 3.61 8.85 2.05
C LEU A 247 4.41 7.58 2.35
N MET A 248 5.03 6.97 1.33
CA MET A 248 5.93 5.82 1.51
C MET A 248 7.17 6.19 2.33
N ALA A 249 7.78 7.35 2.09
CA ALA A 249 8.92 7.81 2.87
C ALA A 249 8.54 8.03 4.35
N ILE A 250 7.39 8.68 4.62
CA ILE A 250 6.87 8.87 5.97
C ILE A 250 6.60 7.53 6.65
N GLU A 251 6.01 6.57 5.92
CA GLU A 251 5.76 5.23 6.43
C GLU A 251 7.06 4.53 6.83
N GLN A 252 8.08 4.57 5.97
CA GLN A 252 9.38 3.95 6.26
C GLN A 252 10.08 4.60 7.46
N VAL A 253 10.05 5.93 7.56
CA VAL A 253 10.56 6.67 8.74
C VAL A 253 9.81 6.24 10.01
N ALA A 254 8.50 6.08 9.94
CA ALA A 254 7.71 5.63 11.09
C ALA A 254 8.01 4.18 11.47
N GLN A 255 8.22 3.29 10.49
CA GLN A 255 8.54 1.88 10.73
C GLN A 255 9.94 1.68 11.32
N SER A 256 10.94 2.41 10.82
CA SER A 256 12.33 2.27 11.27
C SER A 256 12.55 2.84 12.67
N ILE A 257 11.96 4.00 12.96
CA ILE A 257 12.09 4.66 14.27
C ILE A 257 11.23 3.98 15.33
N PHE A 258 10.06 3.43 14.95
CA PHE A 258 9.12 2.79 15.87
C PHE A 258 8.81 1.33 15.48
N PRO A 259 9.80 0.43 15.56
CA PRO A 259 9.63 -0.97 15.21
C PRO A 259 8.58 -1.62 16.11
N LYS A 260 7.86 -2.63 15.59
CA LYS A 260 6.69 -3.21 16.27
C LYS A 260 6.99 -3.77 17.66
N GLU A 261 8.15 -4.40 17.84
CA GLU A 261 8.59 -5.06 19.08
C GLU A 261 8.79 -4.06 20.23
N ASP A 262 9.25 -2.87 19.88
CA ASP A 262 9.65 -1.82 20.81
C ASP A 262 8.49 -0.94 21.30
N ARG A 263 7.30 -1.05 20.67
CA ARG A 263 6.14 -0.18 20.96
C ARG A 263 5.59 -0.33 22.37
N LEU A 264 5.88 -1.45 23.04
CA LEU A 264 5.43 -1.73 24.40
C LEU A 264 6.44 -1.27 25.46
N ASN A 265 7.73 -1.12 25.10
CA ASN A 265 8.83 -0.92 26.04
C ASN A 265 9.51 0.45 25.92
N ASN A 266 9.33 1.21 24.82
CA ASN A 266 10.22 2.31 24.48
C ASN A 266 9.89 3.69 25.08
N ASN A 267 10.98 4.46 25.24
CA ASN A 267 11.10 5.87 25.61
C ASN A 267 9.89 6.75 25.23
N ASN A 268 9.04 7.04 26.21
CA ASN A 268 7.88 7.93 26.10
C ASN A 268 8.21 9.26 25.39
N LYS A 269 9.44 9.79 25.51
CA LYS A 269 9.84 11.07 24.92
C LYS A 269 9.87 11.05 23.38
N MET A 270 10.49 10.05 22.74
CA MET A 270 10.52 9.97 21.27
C MET A 270 9.13 9.69 20.72
N LEU A 271 8.36 8.83 21.39
CA LEU A 271 6.99 8.56 20.99
C LEU A 271 6.13 9.85 21.06
N MET A 272 6.27 10.66 22.12
CA MET A 272 5.56 11.95 22.25
C MET A 272 5.92 12.91 21.12
N LYS A 273 7.22 13.07 20.84
CA LYS A 273 7.70 13.91 19.72
C LYS A 273 7.17 13.40 18.38
N GLY A 274 7.25 12.10 18.12
CA GLY A 274 6.77 11.48 16.88
C GLY A 274 5.27 11.64 16.72
N SER A 275 4.49 11.43 17.79
CA SER A 275 3.05 11.63 17.73
C SER A 275 2.63 13.06 17.40
N ALA A 276 3.37 14.06 17.89
CA ALA A 276 3.11 15.47 17.56
C ALA A 276 3.38 15.76 16.07
N LEU A 277 4.37 15.10 15.48
CA LEU A 277 4.74 15.28 14.07
C LEU A 277 3.85 14.46 13.12
N PHE A 278 3.37 13.28 13.54
CA PHE A 278 2.49 12.44 12.73
C PHE A 278 1.01 12.86 12.75
N GLN A 279 0.56 13.61 13.76
CA GLN A 279 -0.83 14.10 13.81
C GLN A 279 -1.19 14.99 12.60
N PRO A 280 -0.38 15.99 12.20
CA PRO A 280 -0.58 16.75 10.97
C PRO A 280 -0.64 15.86 9.72
N VAL A 281 0.24 14.87 9.63
CA VAL A 281 0.25 13.91 8.51
C VAL A 281 -1.06 13.13 8.44
N LEU A 282 -1.51 12.54 9.56
CA LEU A 282 -2.78 11.80 9.62
C LEU A 282 -3.97 12.67 9.23
N LYS A 283 -3.98 13.95 9.62
CA LYS A 283 -5.01 14.89 9.22
C LYS A 283 -5.02 15.12 7.70
N LYS A 284 -3.85 15.22 7.07
CA LYS A 284 -3.72 15.36 5.60
C LYS A 284 -4.12 14.08 4.88
N ILE A 285 -3.71 12.92 5.39
CA ILE A 285 -4.14 11.62 4.89
C ILE A 285 -5.67 11.50 4.91
N ALA A 286 -6.33 11.88 6.00
CA ALA A 286 -7.79 11.86 6.07
C ALA A 286 -8.45 12.70 4.96
N ILE A 287 -7.88 13.86 4.62
CA ILE A 287 -8.37 14.72 3.54
C ILE A 287 -8.13 14.06 2.17
N ILE A 288 -6.98 13.42 1.97
CA ILE A 288 -6.67 12.67 0.72
C ILE A 288 -7.68 11.54 0.52
N LEU A 289 -7.90 10.72 1.56
CA LEU A 289 -8.84 9.60 1.50
C LEU A 289 -10.27 10.08 1.20
N ASP A 290 -10.72 11.15 1.86
CA ASP A 290 -12.03 11.75 1.63
C ASP A 290 -12.17 12.27 0.19
N SER A 291 -11.16 12.98 -0.32
CA SER A 291 -11.13 13.48 -1.69
C SER A 291 -11.22 12.36 -2.73
N CYS A 292 -10.44 11.27 -2.56
CA CYS A 292 -10.49 10.13 -3.48
C CYS A 292 -11.87 9.45 -3.47
N VAL A 293 -12.46 9.27 -2.28
CA VAL A 293 -13.80 8.67 -2.16
C VAL A 293 -14.86 9.54 -2.82
N GLU A 294 -14.80 10.85 -2.65
CA GLU A 294 -15.74 11.76 -3.32
C GLU A 294 -15.57 11.71 -4.84
N THR A 295 -14.34 11.67 -5.37
CA THR A 295 -14.10 11.47 -6.80
C THR A 295 -14.73 10.16 -7.29
N TRP A 296 -14.53 9.05 -6.58
CA TRP A 296 -15.09 7.74 -6.98
C TRP A 296 -16.62 7.74 -7.00
N LYS A 297 -17.27 8.40 -6.02
CA LYS A 297 -18.73 8.55 -6.00
C LYS A 297 -19.25 9.32 -7.21
N HIS A 298 -18.52 10.32 -7.67
CA HIS A 298 -18.91 11.15 -8.82
C HIS A 298 -18.64 10.42 -10.14
N SER A 299 -17.57 9.62 -10.21
CA SER A 299 -17.24 8.80 -11.39
C SER A 299 -18.18 7.61 -11.56
N GLY A 300 -18.74 7.06 -10.47
CA GLY A 300 -19.60 5.88 -10.50
C GLY A 300 -20.94 6.03 -11.23
N THR A 301 -21.36 7.25 -11.58
CA THR A 301 -22.62 7.47 -12.33
C THR A 301 -22.47 7.44 -13.84
N ALA A 302 -21.24 7.41 -14.37
CA ALA A 302 -20.98 7.34 -15.80
C ALA A 302 -19.87 6.31 -16.06
N MET A 303 -20.24 5.08 -16.43
CA MET A 303 -19.34 4.04 -16.94
C MET A 303 -18.80 4.42 -18.33
N ASP A 304 -18.26 5.63 -18.48
CA ASP A 304 -17.55 6.04 -19.68
C ASP A 304 -16.10 5.51 -19.61
N THR A 305 -15.73 4.74 -20.61
CA THR A 305 -14.49 3.95 -20.68
C THR A 305 -13.22 4.81 -20.68
N ASP A 306 -13.30 6.11 -21.00
CA ASP A 306 -12.14 7.00 -21.10
C ASP A 306 -11.64 7.52 -19.73
N ASN A 307 -12.50 7.55 -18.70
CA ASN A 307 -12.13 8.02 -17.35
C ASN A 307 -11.37 6.97 -16.51
N THR A 308 -11.27 5.73 -16.99
CA THR A 308 -10.65 4.60 -16.26
C THR A 308 -9.19 4.82 -15.89
N ARG A 309 -8.42 5.54 -16.73
CA ARG A 309 -6.99 5.80 -16.47
C ARG A 309 -6.73 6.81 -15.35
N GLU A 310 -7.65 7.71 -15.09
CA GLU A 310 -7.51 8.69 -13.99
C GLU A 310 -7.79 8.03 -12.64
N VAL A 311 -8.77 7.11 -12.61
CA VAL A 311 -9.13 6.33 -11.41
C VAL A 311 -7.95 5.51 -10.90
N GLY A 312 -7.17 4.87 -11.78
CA GLY A 312 -6.03 4.04 -11.33
C GLY A 312 -4.96 4.81 -10.57
N GLY A 313 -4.72 6.08 -10.93
CA GLY A 313 -3.81 6.96 -10.17
C GLY A 313 -4.32 7.23 -8.75
N GLU A 314 -5.62 7.50 -8.62
CA GLU A 314 -6.27 7.74 -7.33
C GLU A 314 -6.31 6.48 -6.46
N CYS A 315 -6.56 5.30 -7.06
CA CYS A 315 -6.49 4.01 -6.37
C CYS A 315 -5.11 3.76 -5.74
N GLN A 316 -4.03 4.05 -6.49
CA GLN A 316 -2.66 3.93 -5.97
C GLN A 316 -2.38 4.92 -4.84
N LEU A 317 -2.83 6.18 -4.98
CA LEU A 317 -2.70 7.19 -3.93
C LEU A 317 -3.44 6.79 -2.65
N PHE A 318 -4.70 6.37 -2.81
CA PHE A 318 -5.55 5.93 -1.71
C PHE A 318 -4.93 4.73 -1.00
N SER A 319 -4.37 3.79 -1.76
CA SER A 319 -3.71 2.60 -1.20
C SER A 319 -2.50 2.98 -0.35
N SER A 320 -1.60 3.83 -0.87
CA SER A 320 -0.44 4.30 -0.12
C SER A 320 -0.83 5.17 1.08
N ALA A 321 -1.88 5.98 0.96
CA ALA A 321 -2.43 6.77 2.07
C ALA A 321 -3.00 5.88 3.18
N SER A 322 -3.71 4.80 2.81
CA SER A 322 -4.28 3.82 3.75
C SER A 322 -3.20 3.02 4.46
N LEU A 323 -2.17 2.54 3.76
CA LEU A 323 -1.03 1.83 4.36
C LEU A 323 -0.23 2.74 5.30
N CYS A 324 0.04 3.98 4.87
CA CYS A 324 0.68 4.97 5.72
C CYS A 324 -0.16 5.25 6.98
N ALA A 325 -1.48 5.41 6.84
CA ALA A 325 -2.40 5.56 7.98
C ALA A 325 -2.33 4.35 8.93
N ALA A 326 -2.30 3.12 8.39
CA ALA A 326 -2.19 1.90 9.18
C ALA A 326 -0.95 1.92 10.08
N THR A 327 0.21 2.24 9.49
CA THR A 327 1.49 2.36 10.20
C THR A 327 1.42 3.47 11.25
N LEU A 328 0.93 4.67 10.88
CA LEU A 328 0.88 5.82 11.78
C LEU A 328 -0.12 5.63 12.93
N ILE A 329 -1.28 5.00 12.71
CA ILE A 329 -2.22 4.63 13.77
C ILE A 329 -1.53 3.69 14.76
N ALA A 330 -0.78 2.72 14.25
CA ALA A 330 -0.12 1.75 15.10
C ALA A 330 1.07 2.32 15.90
N VAL A 331 1.70 3.41 15.42
CA VAL A 331 2.73 4.17 16.14
C VAL A 331 2.10 5.16 17.13
N THR A 332 1.08 5.91 16.71
CA THR A 332 0.47 6.99 17.52
C THR A 332 -0.51 6.48 18.57
N GLN A 333 -1.07 5.28 18.38
CA GLN A 333 -2.00 4.62 19.31
C GLN A 333 -3.12 5.59 19.74
N ALA A 334 -3.50 5.60 21.03
CA ALA A 334 -4.57 6.44 21.56
C ALA A 334 -4.44 7.96 21.23
N ARG A 335 -3.26 8.44 20.84
CA ARG A 335 -3.04 9.85 20.50
C ARG A 335 -3.63 10.25 19.14
N CYS A 336 -4.04 9.30 18.30
CA CYS A 336 -4.78 9.60 17.07
C CYS A 336 -6.30 9.65 17.25
N LEU A 337 -6.84 9.36 18.45
CA LEU A 337 -8.28 9.34 18.74
C LEU A 337 -9.08 10.54 18.16
N PRO A 338 -8.60 11.80 18.24
CA PRO A 338 -9.34 12.94 17.69
C PRO A 338 -9.48 12.93 16.16
N LEU A 339 -8.58 12.23 15.45
CA LEU A 339 -8.53 12.18 13.98
C LEU A 339 -9.22 10.93 13.42
N LEU A 340 -9.33 9.86 14.20
CA LEU A 340 -9.91 8.60 13.74
C LEU A 340 -11.32 8.70 13.15
N PRO A 341 -12.26 9.52 13.65
CA PRO A 341 -13.58 9.65 13.02
C PRO A 341 -13.49 10.10 11.54
N ARG A 342 -12.47 10.91 11.22
CA ARG A 342 -12.23 11.41 9.85
C ARG A 342 -11.52 10.40 8.97
N LEU A 343 -10.88 9.38 9.55
CA LEU A 343 -10.23 8.30 8.82
C LEU A 343 -11.18 7.12 8.57
N ILE A 344 -11.97 6.73 9.58
CA ILE A 344 -12.89 5.57 9.45
C ILE A 344 -13.92 5.81 8.36
N ARG A 345 -14.57 6.98 8.33
CA ARG A 345 -15.66 7.25 7.38
C ARG A 345 -15.25 7.05 5.91
N PRO A 346 -14.15 7.67 5.42
CA PRO A 346 -13.72 7.44 4.05
C PRO A 346 -13.24 6.00 3.83
N LEU A 347 -12.57 5.36 4.81
CA LEU A 347 -12.15 3.95 4.67
C LEU A 347 -13.35 3.00 4.51
N VAL A 348 -14.40 3.17 5.32
CA VAL A 348 -15.61 2.34 5.23
C VAL A 348 -16.38 2.63 3.94
N SER A 349 -16.55 3.91 3.58
CA SER A 349 -17.21 4.30 2.34
C SER A 349 -16.47 3.78 1.11
N ALA A 350 -15.14 3.86 1.10
CA ALA A 350 -14.28 3.28 0.07
C ALA A 350 -14.48 1.77 0.00
N LEU A 351 -14.43 1.07 1.14
CA LEU A 351 -14.53 -0.38 1.17
C LEU A 351 -15.87 -0.89 0.64
N ILE A 352 -16.97 -0.22 0.97
CA ILE A 352 -18.30 -0.50 0.42
C ILE A 352 -18.30 -0.36 -1.10
N HIS A 353 -17.73 0.73 -1.62
CA HIS A 353 -17.65 0.98 -3.05
C HIS A 353 -16.77 -0.06 -3.78
N VAL A 354 -15.57 -0.33 -3.24
CA VAL A 354 -14.63 -1.32 -3.77
C VAL A 354 -15.26 -2.70 -3.79
N ASN A 355 -15.92 -3.12 -2.71
CA ASN A 355 -16.59 -4.40 -2.64
C ASN A 355 -17.73 -4.50 -3.65
N SER A 356 -18.49 -3.41 -3.88
CA SER A 356 -19.51 -3.39 -4.93
C SER A 356 -18.93 -3.62 -6.32
N ILE A 357 -17.81 -2.97 -6.66
CA ILE A 357 -17.12 -3.14 -7.95
C ILE A 357 -16.57 -4.56 -8.09
N VAL A 358 -15.86 -5.06 -7.07
CA VAL A 358 -15.27 -6.40 -7.09
C VAL A 358 -16.37 -7.47 -7.22
N ASN A 359 -17.49 -7.31 -6.52
CA ASN A 359 -18.62 -8.24 -6.62
C ASN A 359 -19.35 -8.15 -7.97
N ALA A 360 -19.49 -6.96 -8.55
CA ALA A 360 -20.06 -6.80 -9.89
C ALA A 360 -19.18 -7.49 -10.95
N ALA A 361 -17.86 -7.31 -10.88
CA ALA A 361 -16.92 -8.03 -11.74
C ALA A 361 -16.99 -9.55 -11.53
N ALA A 362 -17.25 -9.99 -10.29
CA ALA A 362 -17.40 -11.40 -9.96
C ALA A 362 -18.57 -12.07 -10.67
N LEU A 363 -19.73 -11.42 -10.61
CA LEU A 363 -20.96 -11.87 -11.24
C LEU A 363 -20.78 -12.04 -12.75
N VAL A 364 -20.16 -11.04 -13.39
CA VAL A 364 -19.91 -11.04 -14.83
C VAL A 364 -19.03 -12.24 -15.22
N LYS A 365 -17.96 -12.55 -14.47
CA LYS A 365 -17.13 -13.73 -14.76
C LYS A 365 -17.91 -15.04 -14.63
N SER A 366 -18.76 -15.17 -13.61
CA SER A 366 -19.52 -16.40 -13.37
C SER A 366 -20.55 -16.71 -14.47
N SER A 367 -21.07 -15.71 -15.18
CA SER A 367 -22.06 -15.91 -16.26
C SER A 367 -21.47 -16.34 -17.60
N PHE A 368 -20.15 -16.18 -17.80
CA PHE A 368 -19.50 -16.45 -19.10
C PHE A 368 -18.86 -17.83 -19.23
N ASN A 369 -19.00 -18.71 -18.24
CA ASN A 369 -18.37 -20.04 -18.26
C ASN A 369 -19.10 -21.09 -19.14
N ASP A 370 -20.30 -20.80 -19.65
CA ASP A 370 -21.16 -21.78 -20.32
C ASP A 370 -21.49 -21.42 -21.80
N ASP A 371 -20.53 -21.52 -22.73
CA ASP A 371 -20.74 -21.78 -24.19
C ASP A 371 -20.71 -20.67 -25.28
N GLU A 372 -20.50 -19.36 -25.04
CA GLU A 372 -20.45 -18.38 -26.16
C GLU A 372 -19.09 -17.68 -26.35
N LYS A 373 -18.42 -18.02 -27.47
CA LYS A 373 -17.11 -17.48 -27.88
C LYS A 373 -17.15 -16.17 -28.70
N ASP A 374 -18.33 -15.68 -29.09
CA ASP A 374 -18.44 -14.74 -30.22
C ASP A 374 -19.07 -13.36 -29.95
N ALA A 375 -19.25 -12.91 -28.70
CA ALA A 375 -19.87 -11.60 -28.41
C ALA A 375 -18.88 -10.52 -27.89
N SER A 376 -18.59 -9.55 -28.77
CA SER A 376 -18.18 -8.14 -28.58
C SER A 376 -17.23 -7.75 -27.42
N ASN A 377 -16.10 -7.14 -27.80
CA ASN A 377 -14.98 -6.71 -26.94
C ASN A 377 -15.23 -5.49 -26.01
N ASP A 378 -16.41 -4.87 -25.99
CA ASP A 378 -16.56 -3.50 -25.45
C ASP A 378 -16.94 -3.36 -23.97
N THR A 379 -17.27 -4.43 -23.24
CA THR A 379 -17.67 -4.35 -21.81
C THR A 379 -16.78 -5.09 -20.83
N LYS A 380 -15.64 -5.64 -21.27
CA LYS A 380 -14.70 -6.31 -20.38
C LYS A 380 -13.88 -5.28 -19.62
N LEU A 381 -14.27 -5.05 -18.36
CA LEU A 381 -13.37 -4.54 -17.31
C LEU A 381 -12.04 -5.30 -17.45
N LYS A 382 -10.96 -4.56 -17.72
CA LYS A 382 -9.66 -5.19 -17.92
C LYS A 382 -9.25 -5.82 -16.59
N GLU A 383 -8.69 -7.02 -16.66
CA GLU A 383 -8.21 -7.75 -15.49
C GLU A 383 -7.23 -6.90 -14.65
N SER A 384 -6.45 -6.03 -15.31
CA SER A 384 -5.58 -5.03 -14.67
C SER A 384 -6.30 -4.07 -13.74
N ASP A 385 -7.52 -3.65 -14.09
CA ASP A 385 -8.25 -2.65 -13.32
C ASP A 385 -8.84 -3.30 -12.06
N LEU A 386 -9.21 -4.58 -12.15
CA LEU A 386 -9.66 -5.37 -11.00
C LEU A 386 -8.53 -5.59 -9.98
N GLU A 387 -7.32 -5.86 -10.44
CA GLU A 387 -6.14 -5.99 -9.57
C GLU A 387 -5.90 -4.71 -8.74
N GLU A 388 -6.04 -3.53 -9.35
CA GLU A 388 -5.90 -2.26 -8.65
C GLU A 388 -6.95 -2.10 -7.53
N TRP A 389 -8.20 -2.46 -7.78
CA TRP A 389 -9.25 -2.44 -6.76
C TRP A 389 -9.03 -3.46 -5.63
N ILE A 390 -8.47 -4.64 -5.94
CA ILE A 390 -8.10 -5.64 -4.93
C ILE A 390 -6.97 -5.11 -4.04
N ILE A 391 -5.99 -4.39 -4.60
CA ILE A 391 -4.93 -3.73 -3.84
C ILE A 391 -5.51 -2.64 -2.93
N VAL A 392 -6.47 -1.85 -3.43
CA VAL A 392 -7.20 -0.86 -2.61
C VAL A 392 -7.92 -1.56 -1.45
N GLN A 393 -8.66 -2.63 -1.72
CA GLN A 393 -9.34 -3.44 -0.69
C GLN A 393 -8.34 -3.91 0.37
N HIS A 394 -7.21 -4.48 -0.04
CA HIS A 394 -6.15 -4.95 0.86
C HIS A 394 -5.61 -3.82 1.75
N SER A 395 -5.32 -2.67 1.17
CA SER A 395 -4.79 -1.51 1.91
C SER A 395 -5.76 -0.99 2.97
N ILE A 396 -7.07 -0.99 2.67
CA ILE A 396 -8.11 -0.61 3.64
C ILE A 396 -8.17 -1.62 4.78
N LEU A 397 -8.18 -2.92 4.46
CA LEU A 397 -8.21 -3.98 5.45
C LEU A 397 -6.99 -3.91 6.38
N GLN A 398 -5.78 -3.60 5.87
CA GLN A 398 -4.59 -3.39 6.69
C GLN A 398 -4.74 -2.20 7.66
N ALA A 399 -5.34 -1.09 7.20
CA ALA A 399 -5.62 0.07 8.03
C ALA A 399 -6.63 -0.24 9.13
N LEU A 400 -7.71 -0.95 8.79
CA LEU A 400 -8.74 -1.40 9.73
C LEU A 400 -8.20 -2.42 10.74
N LEU A 401 -7.35 -3.35 10.30
CA LEU A 401 -6.68 -4.29 11.19
C LEU A 401 -5.78 -3.56 12.18
N SER A 402 -4.98 -2.61 11.71
CA SER A 402 -4.12 -1.79 12.58
C SER A 402 -4.94 -1.01 13.61
N LEU A 403 -6.11 -0.52 13.23
CA LEU A 403 -7.04 0.16 14.12
C LEU A 403 -7.69 -0.78 15.14
N ALA A 404 -8.13 -1.96 14.71
CA ALA A 404 -8.68 -2.99 15.59
C ALA A 404 -7.64 -3.50 16.59
N ASP A 405 -6.38 -3.58 16.16
CA ASP A 405 -5.30 -4.04 17.01
C ASP A 405 -4.88 -3.02 18.07
N THR A 406 -4.94 -1.73 17.74
CA THR A 406 -4.39 -0.66 18.58
C THR A 406 -5.44 0.02 19.44
N ILE A 407 -6.64 0.26 18.90
CA ILE A 407 -7.70 1.03 19.58
C ILE A 407 -9.09 0.39 19.29
N PRO A 408 -9.31 -0.86 19.72
CA PRO A 408 -10.54 -1.62 19.45
C PRO A 408 -11.79 -0.95 20.03
N GLN A 409 -11.67 -0.30 21.20
CA GLN A 409 -12.78 0.40 21.84
C GLN A 409 -13.33 1.55 20.99
N PHE A 410 -12.49 2.16 20.14
CA PHE A 410 -12.92 3.23 19.24
C PHE A 410 -13.79 2.71 18.09
N LEU A 411 -13.65 1.44 17.71
CA LEU A 411 -14.43 0.84 16.62
C LEU A 411 -15.88 0.56 17.01
N VAL A 412 -16.20 0.49 18.31
CA VAL A 412 -17.52 0.12 18.83
C VAL A 412 -18.68 0.90 18.20
N PRO A 413 -18.64 2.24 18.12
CA PRO A 413 -19.74 3.02 17.53
C PRO A 413 -19.92 2.77 16.02
N TYR A 414 -18.88 2.28 15.35
CA TYR A 414 -18.84 2.04 13.91
C TYR A 414 -19.07 0.58 13.56
N LEU A 415 -19.17 -0.33 14.55
CA LEU A 415 -19.38 -1.76 14.31
C LEU A 415 -20.61 -2.03 13.45
N LYS A 416 -21.68 -1.23 13.62
CA LYS A 416 -22.86 -1.34 12.78
C LYS A 416 -22.49 -1.16 11.31
N ASP A 417 -21.74 -0.10 10.99
CA ASP A 417 -21.32 0.22 9.62
C ASP A 417 -20.33 -0.81 9.05
N PHE A 418 -19.39 -1.32 9.87
CA PHE A 418 -18.47 -2.38 9.47
C PHE A 418 -19.14 -3.71 9.15
N LEU A 419 -20.25 -3.99 9.84
CA LEU A 419 -21.00 -5.23 9.69
C LEU A 419 -22.16 -5.09 8.69
N GLN A 420 -22.34 -3.93 8.04
CA GLN A 420 -23.34 -3.74 6.98
C GLN A 420 -23.04 -4.54 5.71
N SER A 421 -24.10 -4.79 4.94
CA SER A 421 -24.10 -5.63 3.73
C SER A 421 -23.45 -4.99 2.54
N ALA A 422 -22.14 -4.84 2.64
CA ALA A 422 -21.18 -4.47 1.60
C ALA A 422 -19.85 -4.05 2.23
N ALA A 423 -19.77 -3.91 3.56
CA ALA A 423 -18.61 -3.28 4.19
C ALA A 423 -17.41 -4.24 4.28
N LEU A 424 -17.54 -5.46 4.77
CA LEU A 424 -16.42 -6.41 4.80
C LEU A 424 -16.54 -7.45 3.67
N PRO A 425 -15.44 -7.76 2.95
CA PRO A 425 -15.50 -8.78 1.91
C PRO A 425 -15.77 -10.15 2.53
N SER A 426 -16.74 -10.86 1.97
CA SER A 426 -17.07 -12.21 2.43
C SER A 426 -15.97 -13.19 2.01
N ALA A 427 -15.52 -14.04 2.95
CA ALA A 427 -14.48 -15.06 2.77
C ALA A 427 -14.59 -15.92 1.50
N HIS A 428 -15.81 -16.21 1.06
CA HIS A 428 -16.10 -17.14 -0.04
C HIS A 428 -16.39 -16.46 -1.38
N HIS A 429 -16.05 -15.17 -1.55
CA HIS A 429 -16.27 -14.48 -2.84
C HIS A 429 -15.08 -14.57 -3.78
N ASN A 430 -13.89 -14.82 -3.26
CA ASN A 430 -12.66 -14.61 -4.00
C ASN A 430 -11.99 -15.90 -4.48
N HIS A 431 -12.62 -17.06 -4.27
CA HIS A 431 -12.04 -18.35 -4.63
C HIS A 431 -12.13 -18.65 -6.14
N ASP A 432 -13.07 -18.00 -6.86
CA ASP A 432 -13.38 -18.31 -8.27
C ASP A 432 -12.93 -17.23 -9.27
N LEU A 433 -12.39 -16.10 -8.82
CA LEU A 433 -12.30 -14.89 -9.67
C LEU A 433 -10.98 -14.63 -10.36
N THR A 434 -9.89 -15.31 -10.00
CA THR A 434 -8.57 -15.11 -10.63
C THR A 434 -7.65 -16.32 -10.39
N PRO A 435 -6.68 -16.59 -11.29
CA PRO A 435 -5.63 -17.59 -11.05
C PRO A 435 -4.64 -17.20 -9.94
N ASP A 436 -4.60 -15.92 -9.53
CA ASP A 436 -3.74 -15.47 -8.43
C ASP A 436 -4.46 -15.60 -7.07
N VAL A 437 -4.64 -16.87 -6.65
CA VAL A 437 -5.24 -17.30 -5.38
C VAL A 437 -4.60 -16.62 -4.15
N THR A 438 -3.41 -16.04 -4.30
CA THR A 438 -2.62 -15.47 -3.21
C THR A 438 -3.21 -14.16 -2.66
N SER A 439 -3.60 -13.22 -3.53
CA SER A 439 -4.10 -11.90 -3.13
C SER A 439 -5.47 -11.99 -2.43
N THR A 440 -6.32 -12.86 -2.95
CA THR A 440 -7.66 -13.14 -2.46
C THR A 440 -7.64 -13.85 -1.11
N LEU A 441 -6.75 -14.83 -0.97
CA LEU A 441 -6.48 -15.51 0.30
C LEU A 441 -5.93 -14.54 1.35
N ASN A 442 -5.03 -13.63 0.98
CA ASN A 442 -4.50 -12.63 1.90
C ASN A 442 -5.61 -11.72 2.47
N ASN A 443 -6.54 -11.26 1.62
CA ASN A 443 -7.68 -10.46 2.09
C ASN A 443 -8.58 -11.26 3.04
N HIS A 444 -8.77 -12.55 2.79
CA HIS A 444 -9.51 -13.41 3.71
C HIS A 444 -8.82 -13.53 5.07
N ILE A 445 -7.51 -13.82 5.10
CA ILE A 445 -6.70 -13.91 6.32
C ILE A 445 -6.76 -12.60 7.11
N MET A 446 -6.76 -11.45 6.42
CA MET A 446 -6.90 -10.15 7.05
C MET A 446 -8.26 -9.94 7.70
N VAL A 447 -9.35 -10.30 7.01
CA VAL A 447 -10.71 -10.20 7.58
C VAL A 447 -10.82 -11.09 8.83
N GLU A 448 -10.30 -12.31 8.79
CA GLU A 448 -10.27 -13.18 9.97
C GLU A 448 -9.41 -12.60 11.10
N SER A 449 -8.28 -11.97 10.77
CA SER A 449 -7.44 -11.28 11.74
C SER A 449 -8.16 -10.09 12.38
N ILE A 450 -8.93 -9.32 11.61
CA ILE A 450 -9.79 -8.24 12.11
C ILE A 450 -10.84 -8.82 13.06
N TYR A 451 -11.52 -9.91 12.67
CA TYR A 451 -12.50 -10.55 13.54
C TYR A 451 -11.89 -11.06 14.82
N LYS A 452 -10.70 -11.67 14.76
CA LYS A 452 -9.97 -12.12 15.95
C LYS A 452 -9.56 -10.94 16.83
N ALA A 453 -9.05 -9.85 16.25
CA ALA A 453 -8.67 -8.65 16.99
C ALA A 453 -9.89 -8.00 17.68
N LEU A 454 -11.01 -7.87 16.97
CA LEU A 454 -12.27 -7.36 17.52
C LEU A 454 -12.80 -8.27 18.62
N ALA A 455 -12.86 -9.58 18.39
CA ALA A 455 -13.35 -10.57 19.35
C ALA A 455 -12.52 -10.64 20.63
N THR A 456 -11.20 -10.48 20.53
CA THR A 456 -10.28 -10.56 21.68
C THR A 456 -10.24 -9.26 22.49
N LYS A 457 -10.31 -8.11 21.82
CA LYS A 457 -10.03 -6.82 22.46
C LYS A 457 -11.26 -5.93 22.66
N THR A 458 -12.41 -6.28 22.10
CA THR A 458 -13.68 -5.55 22.27
C THR A 458 -14.57 -6.26 23.29
N PRO A 459 -15.25 -5.53 24.22
CA PRO A 459 -16.18 -6.14 25.15
C PRO A 459 -17.31 -6.90 24.44
N THR A 460 -17.51 -8.17 24.80
CA THR A 460 -18.56 -9.05 24.25
C THR A 460 -19.96 -8.42 24.33
N ARG A 461 -20.23 -7.63 25.39
CA ARG A 461 -21.48 -6.89 25.60
C ARG A 461 -21.81 -5.85 24.53
N GLN A 462 -20.82 -5.38 23.79
CA GLN A 462 -21.01 -4.40 22.72
C GLN A 462 -20.95 -5.07 21.35
N LEU A 463 -20.05 -6.04 21.18
CA LEU A 463 -19.83 -6.73 19.92
C LEU A 463 -21.00 -7.63 19.51
N ILE A 464 -21.51 -8.47 20.44
CA ILE A 464 -22.60 -9.42 20.14
C ILE A 464 -23.89 -8.68 19.72
N PRO A 465 -24.36 -7.64 20.43
CA PRO A 465 -25.50 -6.86 19.97
C PRO A 465 -25.36 -6.33 18.55
N ALA A 466 -24.22 -5.71 18.23
CA ALA A 466 -23.98 -5.17 16.89
C ALA A 466 -23.96 -6.26 15.82
N ALA A 467 -23.34 -7.41 16.09
CA ALA A 467 -23.32 -8.54 15.18
C ALA A 467 -24.70 -9.19 14.99
N SER A 468 -25.50 -9.30 16.05
CA SER A 468 -26.89 -9.76 15.99
C SER A 468 -27.74 -8.82 15.13
N ASP A 469 -27.64 -7.50 15.32
CA ASP A 469 -28.43 -6.52 14.54
C ASP A 469 -28.06 -6.54 13.06
N ALA A 470 -26.76 -6.65 12.77
CA ALA A 470 -26.26 -6.77 11.41
C ALA A 470 -26.75 -8.07 10.75
N LEU A 471 -26.66 -9.19 11.46
CA LEU A 471 -27.12 -10.49 10.96
C LEU A 471 -28.63 -10.50 10.71
N GLU A 472 -29.40 -9.96 11.65
CA GLU A 472 -30.85 -9.83 11.51
C GLU A 472 -31.18 -8.96 10.28
N SER A 473 -30.49 -7.84 10.08
CA SER A 473 -30.65 -7.00 8.89
C SER A 473 -30.28 -7.72 7.58
N CYS A 474 -29.33 -8.66 7.62
CA CYS A 474 -28.94 -9.45 6.45
C CYS A 474 -29.97 -10.53 6.10
N LEU A 475 -30.52 -11.21 7.11
CA LEU A 475 -31.40 -12.37 6.92
C LEU A 475 -32.90 -12.02 6.89
N GLN A 476 -33.29 -10.88 7.45
CA GLN A 476 -34.68 -10.44 7.38
C GLN A 476 -35.10 -10.22 5.92
N LYS A 477 -36.23 -10.84 5.55
CA LYS A 477 -36.95 -10.56 4.31
C LYS A 477 -37.45 -9.12 4.37
N SER A 478 -36.61 -8.17 4.00
CA SER A 478 -37.07 -6.80 3.81
C SER A 478 -38.26 -6.85 2.84
N ASN A 479 -39.43 -6.37 3.27
CA ASN A 479 -40.65 -6.21 2.47
C ASN A 479 -40.48 -5.20 1.30
N GLN A 480 -39.25 -4.91 0.87
CA GLN A 480 -38.97 -3.98 -0.22
C GLN A 480 -39.18 -4.68 -1.57
N ASN A 481 -40.26 -4.28 -2.23
CA ASN A 481 -40.63 -4.55 -3.62
C ASN A 481 -39.66 -3.98 -4.66
N GLN A 482 -38.35 -3.87 -4.40
CA GLN A 482 -37.42 -3.30 -5.38
C GLN A 482 -36.21 -4.20 -5.62
N ASN A 483 -36.09 -4.58 -6.90
CA ASN A 483 -34.99 -5.25 -7.59
C ASN A 483 -34.82 -6.76 -7.34
N LYS A 484 -35.58 -7.52 -8.15
CA LYS A 484 -35.63 -8.99 -8.20
C LYS A 484 -34.39 -9.70 -8.76
N ASN A 485 -33.31 -9.02 -9.12
CA ASN A 485 -32.23 -9.67 -9.86
C ASN A 485 -30.91 -9.64 -9.07
N ASN A 486 -30.48 -10.82 -8.60
CA ASN A 486 -29.12 -11.21 -8.21
C ASN A 486 -28.53 -10.80 -6.83
N GLU A 487 -29.17 -9.98 -6.00
CA GLU A 487 -28.61 -9.62 -4.67
C GLU A 487 -28.83 -10.67 -3.56
N PHE A 488 -29.77 -11.60 -3.73
CA PHE A 488 -30.11 -12.58 -2.68
C PHE A 488 -28.98 -13.58 -2.36
N GLY A 489 -28.11 -13.85 -3.33
CA GLY A 489 -27.05 -14.87 -3.19
C GLY A 489 -25.96 -14.52 -2.18
N TYR A 490 -25.89 -13.28 -1.69
CA TYR A 490 -24.73 -12.80 -0.94
C TYR A 490 -24.97 -12.48 0.53
N ARG A 491 -26.25 -12.33 0.92
CA ARG A 491 -26.62 -11.96 2.30
C ARG A 491 -26.26 -13.05 3.32
N TRP A 492 -26.37 -14.32 2.94
CA TRP A 492 -26.03 -15.44 3.82
C TRP A 492 -24.52 -15.53 4.11
N LYS A 493 -23.65 -15.17 3.15
CA LYS A 493 -22.18 -15.19 3.33
C LYS A 493 -21.72 -14.15 4.35
N GLN A 494 -22.41 -13.02 4.36
CA GLN A 494 -22.16 -11.99 5.35
C GLN A 494 -22.74 -12.35 6.72
N ALA A 495 -23.95 -12.93 6.76
CA ALA A 495 -24.50 -13.50 8.00
C ALA A 495 -23.54 -14.54 8.60
N GLN A 496 -22.95 -15.40 7.76
CA GLN A 496 -21.91 -16.35 8.17
C GLN A 496 -20.69 -15.65 8.77
N SER A 497 -20.26 -14.52 8.20
CA SER A 497 -19.14 -13.74 8.73
C SER A 497 -19.46 -13.11 10.09
N CYS A 498 -20.69 -12.60 10.27
CA CYS A 498 -21.17 -12.12 11.57
C CYS A 498 -21.23 -13.24 12.61
N LEU A 499 -21.69 -14.44 12.21
CA LEU A 499 -21.68 -15.62 13.09
C LEU A 499 -20.26 -16.04 13.49
N ARG A 500 -19.29 -16.04 12.56
CA ARG A 500 -17.88 -16.32 12.89
C ARG A 500 -17.32 -15.32 13.90
N LEU A 501 -17.66 -14.04 13.75
CA LEU A 501 -17.28 -13.01 14.72
C LEU A 501 -17.92 -13.24 16.10
N MET A 502 -19.21 -13.62 16.13
CA MET A 502 -19.90 -14.00 17.37
C MET A 502 -19.26 -15.24 18.01
N GLU A 503 -19.00 -16.30 17.24
CA GLU A 503 -18.33 -17.53 17.67
C GLU A 503 -16.97 -17.21 18.29
N ALA A 504 -16.14 -16.41 17.60
CA ALA A 504 -14.84 -15.99 18.09
C ALA A 504 -14.97 -15.20 19.41
N SER A 505 -15.92 -14.26 19.50
CA SER A 505 -16.14 -13.46 20.71
C SER A 505 -16.59 -14.32 21.89
N ILE A 506 -17.47 -15.29 21.67
CA ILE A 506 -17.95 -16.21 22.72
C ILE A 506 -16.84 -17.13 23.19
N THR A 507 -16.08 -17.71 22.25
CA THR A 507 -15.00 -18.66 22.56
C THR A 507 -13.88 -18.00 23.35
N LEU A 508 -13.48 -16.79 22.94
CA LEU A 508 -12.39 -16.02 23.53
C LEU A 508 -12.83 -15.19 24.75
N CYS A 509 -14.13 -15.11 25.04
CA CYS A 509 -14.63 -14.44 26.24
C CYS A 509 -14.07 -15.13 27.49
N SER A 510 -13.33 -14.37 28.30
CA SER A 510 -12.76 -14.84 29.56
C SER A 510 -13.78 -14.83 30.71
N ASN A 511 -14.83 -14.01 30.62
CA ASN A 511 -15.79 -13.79 31.69
C ASN A 511 -17.19 -14.27 31.30
N ASN A 512 -17.59 -15.45 31.82
CA ASN A 512 -18.90 -16.04 31.56
C ASN A 512 -20.07 -15.15 32.05
N ALA A 513 -19.84 -14.24 33.00
CA ALA A 513 -20.86 -13.32 33.48
C ALA A 513 -21.32 -12.32 32.40
N ASP A 514 -20.48 -12.01 31.42
CA ASP A 514 -20.81 -11.09 30.33
C ASP A 514 -21.72 -11.73 29.26
N LEU A 515 -21.73 -13.07 29.19
CA LEU A 515 -22.55 -13.82 28.24
C LEU A 515 -24.01 -13.98 28.70
N SER A 516 -24.24 -14.10 30.01
CA SER A 516 -25.57 -14.30 30.60
C SER A 516 -26.66 -13.32 30.09
N PRO A 517 -26.44 -12.00 30.07
CA PRO A 517 -27.46 -11.06 29.61
C PRO A 517 -27.66 -11.11 28.07
N LEU A 518 -26.70 -11.65 27.33
CA LEU A 518 -26.72 -11.70 25.86
C LEU A 518 -27.32 -13.01 25.33
N MET A 519 -27.43 -14.04 26.17
CA MET A 519 -27.87 -15.39 25.80
C MET A 519 -29.19 -15.36 25.00
N ASN A 520 -30.20 -14.64 25.49
CA ASN A 520 -31.49 -14.52 24.79
C ASN A 520 -31.36 -13.94 23.39
N ARG A 521 -30.46 -12.97 23.20
CA ARG A 521 -30.22 -12.33 21.91
C ARG A 521 -29.48 -13.26 20.96
N ILE A 522 -28.46 -13.96 21.45
CA ILE A 522 -27.72 -14.97 20.67
C ILE A 522 -28.68 -16.08 20.23
N THR A 523 -29.50 -16.62 21.13
CA THR A 523 -30.49 -17.64 20.78
C THR A 523 -31.49 -17.16 19.74
N SER A 524 -32.01 -15.92 19.87
CA SER A 524 -32.92 -15.34 18.87
C SER A 524 -32.25 -15.22 17.50
N THR A 525 -30.99 -14.76 17.48
CA THR A 525 -30.19 -14.62 16.26
C THR A 525 -29.99 -15.99 15.58
N LEU A 526 -29.68 -17.03 16.37
CA LEU A 526 -29.51 -18.39 15.85
C LEU A 526 -30.82 -18.97 15.32
N ILE A 527 -31.94 -18.72 16.01
CA ILE A 527 -33.27 -19.10 15.52
C ILE A 527 -33.55 -18.48 14.14
N ILE A 528 -33.25 -17.19 13.94
CA ILE A 528 -33.39 -16.53 12.63
C ILE A 528 -32.55 -17.25 11.56
N CYS A 529 -31.31 -17.67 11.88
CA CYS A 529 -30.49 -18.45 10.94
C CYS A 529 -31.13 -19.79 10.57
N TYR A 530 -31.70 -20.51 11.55
CA TYR A 530 -32.38 -21.78 11.30
C TYR A 530 -33.67 -21.60 10.49
N GLU A 531 -34.44 -20.55 10.74
CA GLU A 531 -35.67 -20.23 10.00
C GLU A 531 -35.37 -19.81 8.56
N TYR A 532 -34.34 -18.99 8.35
CA TYR A 532 -33.87 -18.61 7.02
C TYR A 532 -33.47 -19.84 6.18
N GLN A 533 -32.83 -20.82 6.81
CA GLN A 533 -32.50 -22.08 6.17
C GLN A 533 -33.75 -22.89 5.76
N ASP A 534 -34.73 -23.02 6.65
CA ASP A 534 -35.98 -23.75 6.36
C ASP A 534 -36.71 -23.10 5.17
N ASP A 535 -36.69 -21.78 5.10
CA ASP A 535 -37.22 -21.03 3.96
C ASP A 535 -36.46 -21.31 2.65
N LEU A 536 -35.13 -21.38 2.68
CA LEU A 536 -34.30 -21.76 1.52
C LEU A 536 -34.46 -23.23 1.08
N GLN A 537 -34.83 -24.12 1.99
CA GLN A 537 -35.13 -25.51 1.65
C GLN A 537 -36.45 -25.61 0.87
N ARG A 538 -37.44 -24.76 1.21
CA ARG A 538 -38.73 -24.71 0.50
C ARG A 538 -38.63 -24.13 -0.91
N THR A 539 -37.61 -23.32 -1.21
CA THR A 539 -37.49 -22.65 -2.52
C THR A 539 -36.89 -23.52 -3.63
N ASN A 540 -36.57 -24.80 -3.40
CA ASN A 540 -36.02 -25.74 -4.42
C ASN A 540 -34.76 -25.27 -5.18
N ASP A 541 -34.06 -24.23 -4.71
CA ASP A 541 -32.80 -23.80 -5.32
C ASP A 541 -31.69 -24.82 -5.02
N ASN A 542 -31.14 -25.42 -6.07
CA ASN A 542 -30.20 -26.57 -6.07
C ASN A 542 -28.79 -26.31 -5.49
N LYS A 543 -28.55 -25.20 -4.78
CA LYS A 543 -27.24 -24.92 -4.14
C LYS A 543 -27.20 -25.50 -2.72
N GLU A 544 -27.10 -26.82 -2.59
CA GLU A 544 -27.04 -27.51 -1.29
C GLU A 544 -25.77 -27.18 -0.47
N GLU A 545 -24.63 -26.96 -1.13
CA GLU A 545 -23.36 -26.68 -0.44
C GLU A 545 -23.42 -25.39 0.39
N ASP A 546 -23.95 -24.32 -0.18
CA ASP A 546 -24.13 -23.02 0.49
C ASP A 546 -25.04 -23.12 1.73
N LYS A 547 -26.08 -23.98 1.65
CA LYS A 547 -27.02 -24.23 2.74
C LYS A 547 -26.32 -24.89 3.94
N THR A 548 -25.45 -25.86 3.71
CA THR A 548 -24.80 -26.57 4.84
C THR A 548 -23.82 -25.68 5.63
N GLN A 549 -23.21 -24.69 4.97
CA GLN A 549 -22.16 -23.87 5.57
C GLN A 549 -22.68 -22.88 6.62
N LEU A 550 -23.81 -22.21 6.37
CA LEU A 550 -24.39 -21.27 7.34
C LEU A 550 -24.80 -21.99 8.63
N LEU A 551 -25.49 -23.13 8.50
CA LEU A 551 -25.86 -23.97 9.65
C LEU A 551 -24.66 -24.50 10.41
N SER A 552 -23.61 -24.92 9.70
CA SER A 552 -22.38 -25.41 10.34
C SER A 552 -21.80 -24.34 11.27
N VAL A 553 -21.70 -23.09 10.83
CA VAL A 553 -21.20 -21.98 11.66
C VAL A 553 -22.19 -21.62 12.77
N ALA A 554 -23.50 -21.63 12.50
CA ALA A 554 -24.53 -21.39 13.53
C ALA A 554 -24.46 -22.45 14.64
N ASN A 555 -24.31 -23.73 14.29
CA ASN A 555 -24.16 -24.84 15.23
C ASN A 555 -22.87 -24.72 16.04
N LYS A 556 -21.75 -24.34 15.41
CA LYS A 556 -20.49 -24.06 16.14
C LYS A 556 -20.64 -22.90 17.12
N THR A 557 -21.31 -21.83 16.72
CA THR A 557 -21.61 -20.67 17.57
C THR A 557 -22.48 -21.08 18.76
N PHE A 558 -23.53 -21.87 18.51
CA PHE A 558 -24.41 -22.40 19.55
C PHE A 558 -23.64 -23.30 20.52
N LEU A 559 -22.81 -24.21 20.02
CA LEU A 559 -21.97 -25.09 20.83
C LEU A 559 -21.00 -24.27 21.68
N ALA A 560 -20.30 -23.29 21.10
CA ALA A 560 -19.40 -22.40 21.82
C ALA A 560 -20.11 -21.67 22.97
N MET A 561 -21.36 -21.21 22.74
CA MET A 561 -22.19 -20.62 23.77
C MET A 561 -22.51 -21.63 24.88
N VAL A 562 -23.05 -22.80 24.54
CA VAL A 562 -23.42 -23.84 25.50
C VAL A 562 -22.24 -24.27 26.37
N MET A 563 -21.05 -24.44 25.78
CA MET A 563 -19.83 -24.81 26.50
C MET A 563 -19.35 -23.76 27.51
N LYS A 564 -19.83 -22.51 27.42
CA LYS A 564 -19.49 -21.41 28.34
C LYS A 564 -20.56 -21.13 29.40
N LEU A 565 -21.77 -21.67 29.22
CA LEU A 565 -22.87 -21.44 30.15
C LEU A 565 -22.75 -22.34 31.39
N SER A 566 -23.17 -21.82 32.54
CA SER A 566 -23.38 -22.65 33.73
C SER A 566 -24.68 -23.45 33.62
N GLU A 567 -24.82 -24.50 34.44
CA GLU A 567 -26.06 -25.29 34.48
C GLU A 567 -27.30 -24.44 34.82
N ALA A 568 -27.15 -23.42 35.66
CA ALA A 568 -28.23 -22.50 35.98
C ALA A 568 -28.71 -21.69 34.75
N GLN A 569 -27.80 -21.39 33.82
CA GLN A 569 -28.10 -20.66 32.59
C GLN A 569 -28.58 -21.58 31.46
N SER A 570 -28.20 -22.87 31.46
CA SER A 570 -28.64 -23.82 30.44
C SER A 570 -30.13 -24.18 30.57
N ARG A 571 -30.69 -24.20 31.78
CA ARG A 571 -32.13 -24.46 32.02
C ARG A 571 -33.08 -23.48 31.31
N PRO A 572 -32.93 -22.15 31.46
CA PRO A 572 -33.78 -21.19 30.72
C PRO A 572 -33.54 -21.24 29.21
N LEU A 573 -32.32 -21.52 28.74
CA LEU A 573 -32.04 -21.75 27.32
C LEU A 573 -32.81 -22.96 26.80
N TYR A 574 -32.81 -24.07 27.52
CA TYR A 574 -33.56 -25.28 27.17
C TYR A 574 -35.07 -25.01 27.10
N ALA A 575 -35.64 -24.31 28.08
CA ALA A 575 -37.05 -23.94 28.09
C ALA A 575 -37.42 -23.14 26.83
N ARG A 576 -36.61 -22.15 26.45
CA ARG A 576 -36.82 -21.34 25.24
C ARG A 576 -36.74 -22.16 23.95
N LEU A 577 -35.76 -23.07 23.84
CA LEU A 577 -35.63 -23.96 22.69
C LEU A 577 -36.82 -24.93 22.59
N ARG A 578 -37.34 -25.40 23.73
CA ARG A 578 -38.54 -26.23 23.80
C ARG A 578 -39.79 -25.46 23.36
N GLU A 579 -39.95 -24.21 23.77
CA GLU A 579 -41.05 -23.34 23.33
C GLU A 579 -41.02 -23.10 21.82
N TRP A 580 -39.85 -22.75 21.27
CA TRP A 580 -39.69 -22.56 19.84
C TRP A 580 -39.96 -23.84 19.02
N LYS A 581 -39.56 -25.01 19.54
CA LYS A 581 -39.93 -26.32 18.96
C LYS A 581 -41.46 -26.53 18.93
N GLY A 582 -42.19 -25.99 19.90
CA GLY A 582 -43.65 -26.10 20.00
C GLY A 582 -44.42 -25.29 18.95
N THR A 583 -43.81 -24.27 18.36
CA THR A 583 -44.45 -23.33 17.41
C THR A 583 -44.35 -23.72 15.94
N GLY A 584 -43.49 -24.67 15.53
CA GLY A 584 -43.51 -25.20 14.16
C GLY A 584 -42.22 -25.90 13.69
N ASN A 585 -42.41 -27.05 13.03
CA ASN A 585 -41.47 -27.83 12.20
C ASN A 585 -40.42 -28.79 12.81
N ARG A 586 -40.23 -29.90 12.07
CA ARG A 586 -39.83 -31.26 12.49
C ARG A 586 -38.33 -31.61 12.36
N HIS A 587 -37.41 -30.66 12.16
CA HIS A 587 -36.00 -31.00 11.85
C HIS A 587 -35.01 -30.95 13.01
N PHE A 588 -35.47 -30.79 14.25
CA PHE A 588 -34.59 -30.74 15.42
C PHE A 588 -34.19 -32.13 15.99
N CYS A 589 -33.75 -33.06 15.14
CA CYS A 589 -33.15 -34.32 15.58
C CYS A 589 -31.71 -34.17 16.12
N LEU A 590 -31.04 -33.04 15.89
CA LEU A 590 -29.62 -32.86 16.25
C LEU A 590 -29.35 -32.40 17.69
N LEU A 591 -30.29 -31.71 18.37
CA LEU A 591 -30.06 -31.26 19.76
C LEU A 591 -30.21 -32.36 20.82
N HIS A 592 -30.79 -33.52 20.45
CA HIS A 592 -30.97 -34.63 21.40
C HIS A 592 -29.65 -35.34 21.76
N CYS A 593 -28.55 -35.03 21.06
CA CYS A 593 -27.23 -35.62 21.30
C CYS A 593 -26.29 -34.75 22.16
N CYS A 594 -26.63 -33.48 22.43
CA CYS A 594 -25.72 -32.54 23.12
C CYS A 594 -26.11 -32.20 24.56
N PHE A 595 -27.29 -32.61 25.01
CA PHE A 595 -27.71 -32.48 26.41
C PHE A 595 -28.13 -33.87 26.90
N PRO A 596 -27.37 -34.53 27.78
CA PRO A 596 -27.82 -35.73 28.48
C PRO A 596 -29.00 -35.44 29.41
#